data_AF-Q0K1B4-F1
#
_entry.id   AF-Q0K1B4-F1
#
_cell.length_a   1.000
_cell.length_b   1.000
_cell.length_c   1.000
_cell.angle_alpha   90.00
_cell.angle_beta   90.00
_cell.angle_gamma   90.00
#
_symmetry.space_group_name_H-M   'P 1'
#
loop_
_entity.id
_entity.type
_entity.pdbx_description
1 polymer ?
#
loop_
_entity_poly.entity_id
_entity_poly.type
_entity_poly.pdbx_seq_one_letter_code
_entity_poly.pdbx_strand_id
1 'polypeptide(L)'
;MPHSRQQEIAARRPGWRCNEVEFFVTRISFEALDKERAASLSDVPTRLSLPERDVDRLIEAGRDAILGNPVIREFERESTEAR
;
A
#
# COMPACT_ATOMS: atom_id res chain seq x y z
N MET A 1 -16.82 7.06 -11.75
CA MET A 1 -17.83 7.56 -10.79
C MET A 1 -18.85 8.41 -11.55
N PRO A 2 -20.16 8.26 -11.36
CA PRO A 2 -21.17 9.06 -12.06
C PRO A 2 -21.13 10.55 -11.67
N HIS A 3 -21.38 11.45 -12.63
CA HIS A 3 -21.35 12.90 -12.40
C HIS A 3 -22.34 13.38 -11.33
N SER A 4 -23.53 12.77 -11.21
CA SER A 4 -24.52 13.13 -10.19
C SER A 4 -23.97 12.99 -8.77
N ARG A 5 -23.26 11.89 -8.51
CA ARG A 5 -22.63 11.65 -7.20
C ARG A 5 -21.47 12.63 -6.94
N GLN A 6 -20.77 13.12 -7.98
CA GLN A 6 -19.72 14.13 -7.81
C GLN A 6 -20.32 15.46 -7.37
N GLN A 7 -21.45 15.86 -7.98
CA GLN A 7 -22.17 17.08 -7.63
C GLN A 7 -22.70 17.04 -6.18
N GLU A 8 -23.22 15.89 -5.74
CA GLU A 8 -23.63 15.70 -4.34
C GLU A 8 -22.49 15.89 -3.34
N ILE A 9 -21.29 15.34 -3.64
CA ILE A 9 -20.11 15.49 -2.76
C ILE A 9 -19.65 16.95 -2.74
N ALA A 10 -19.57 17.60 -3.91
CA ALA A 10 -19.18 19.00 -4.00
C ALA A 10 -20.15 19.92 -3.23
N ALA A 11 -21.46 19.69 -3.34
CA ALA A 11 -22.47 20.44 -2.60
C ALA A 11 -22.33 20.29 -1.07
N ARG A 12 -21.89 19.12 -0.59
CA ARG A 12 -21.65 18.85 0.85
C ARG A 12 -20.30 19.36 1.36
N ARG A 13 -19.39 19.77 0.47
CA ARG A 13 -18.02 20.22 0.78
C ARG A 13 -17.72 21.53 0.03
N PRO A 14 -18.41 22.64 0.37
CA PRO A 14 -18.19 23.91 -0.31
C PRO A 14 -16.73 24.35 -0.19
N GLY A 15 -16.12 24.68 -1.32
CA GLY A 15 -14.71 25.09 -1.42
C GLY A 15 -13.73 23.97 -1.77
N TRP A 16 -14.12 22.70 -1.65
CA TRP A 16 -13.27 21.57 -2.07
C TRP A 16 -13.36 21.37 -3.59
N ARG A 17 -12.21 21.22 -4.24
CA ARG A 17 -12.14 20.97 -5.68
C ARG A 17 -11.83 19.50 -5.95
N CYS A 18 -12.51 18.89 -6.93
CA CYS A 18 -12.27 17.49 -7.27
C CYS A 18 -10.83 17.20 -7.73
N ASN A 19 -10.09 18.22 -8.20
CA ASN A 19 -8.69 18.10 -8.60
C ASN A 19 -7.70 18.29 -7.43
N GLU A 20 -8.18 18.43 -6.19
CA GLU A 20 -7.35 18.42 -4.95
C GLU A 20 -7.17 16.99 -4.40
N VAL A 21 -7.59 15.97 -5.14
CA VAL A 21 -7.39 14.56 -4.77
C VAL A 21 -6.27 13.98 -5.60
N GLU A 22 -5.22 13.55 -4.92
CA GLU A 22 -4.12 12.81 -5.52
C GLU A 22 -4.18 11.34 -5.12
N PHE A 23 -3.82 10.46 -6.06
CA PHE A 23 -3.84 9.02 -5.85
C PHE A 23 -2.44 8.46 -6.08
N PHE A 24 -2.01 7.64 -5.14
CA PHE A 24 -0.77 6.87 -5.22
C PHE A 24 -1.12 5.41 -5.45
N VAL A 25 -0.50 4.79 -6.46
CA VAL A 25 -0.70 3.37 -6.78
C VAL A 25 0.65 2.69 -6.86
N THR A 26 0.82 1.61 -6.12
CA THR A 26 2.06 0.83 -6.09
C THR A 26 1.77 -0.64 -5.87
N ARG A 27 2.77 -1.49 -6.14
CA ARG A 27 2.72 -2.93 -5.90
C ARG A 27 3.62 -3.29 -4.72
N ILE A 28 3.07 -4.06 -3.79
CA ILE A 28 3.85 -4.72 -2.74
C ILE A 28 4.12 -6.15 -3.20
N SER A 29 5.40 -6.52 -3.27
CA SER A 29 5.85 -7.84 -3.70
C SER A 29 7.20 -8.17 -3.07
N PHE A 30 7.45 -9.46 -2.84
CA PHE A 30 8.76 -9.93 -2.39
C PHE A 30 9.87 -9.71 -3.42
N GLU A 31 9.53 -9.48 -4.70
CA GLU A 31 10.50 -9.09 -5.73
C GLU A 31 11.24 -7.78 -5.41
N ALA A 32 10.69 -6.96 -4.51
CA ALA A 32 11.35 -5.75 -4.02
C ALA A 32 12.42 -6.01 -2.94
N LEU A 33 12.53 -7.26 -2.46
CA LEU A 33 13.53 -7.71 -1.50
C LEU A 33 14.75 -8.29 -2.23
N ASP A 34 15.79 -8.69 -1.49
CA ASP A 34 16.92 -9.42 -2.07
C ASP A 34 16.46 -10.77 -2.68
N LYS A 35 17.16 -11.22 -3.71
CA LYS A 35 16.74 -12.35 -4.55
C LYS A 35 16.56 -13.65 -3.77
N GLU A 36 17.46 -13.93 -2.83
CA GLU A 36 17.44 -15.17 -2.05
C GLU A 36 16.26 -15.17 -1.08
N ARG A 37 16.07 -14.07 -0.36
CA ARG A 37 14.92 -13.90 0.53
C ARG A 37 13.60 -13.96 -0.24
N ALA A 38 13.50 -13.29 -1.38
CA ALA A 38 12.31 -13.30 -2.24
C ALA A 38 11.93 -14.73 -2.69
N ALA A 39 12.92 -15.51 -3.14
CA ALA A 39 12.70 -16.90 -3.53
C ALA A 39 12.21 -17.74 -2.33
N SER A 40 12.88 -17.62 -1.18
CA SER A 40 12.51 -18.38 0.02
C SER A 40 11.10 -18.09 0.54
N LEU A 41 10.63 -16.85 0.40
CA LEU A 41 9.29 -16.41 0.81
C LEU A 41 8.22 -16.85 -0.19
N SER A 42 8.56 -16.90 -1.48
CA SER A 42 7.65 -17.34 -2.55
C SER A 42 7.37 -18.84 -2.50
N ASP A 43 8.30 -19.63 -1.96
CA ASP A 43 8.15 -21.07 -1.75
C ASP A 43 7.34 -21.42 -0.48
N VAL A 44 6.97 -20.44 0.35
CA VAL A 44 6.16 -20.70 1.55
C VAL A 44 4.79 -21.22 1.12
N PRO A 45 4.37 -22.42 1.58
CA PRO A 45 3.17 -23.07 1.07
C PRO A 45 1.90 -22.34 1.51
N THR A 46 0.97 -22.09 0.60
CA THR A 46 -0.34 -21.49 0.96
C THR A 46 -1.27 -22.55 1.58
N ARG A 47 -1.14 -22.79 2.89
CA ARG A 47 -1.94 -23.76 3.66
C ARG A 47 -2.83 -23.08 4.69
N LEU A 48 -3.87 -23.79 5.16
CA LEU A 48 -4.77 -23.32 6.21
C LEU A 48 -4.06 -23.03 7.54
N SER A 49 -2.94 -23.72 7.81
CA SER A 49 -2.10 -23.51 8.98
C SER A 49 -0.62 -23.55 8.56
N LEU A 50 0.12 -22.55 9.01
CA LEU A 50 1.56 -22.37 8.78
C LEU A 50 2.32 -22.55 10.10
N PRO A 51 3.57 -23.01 10.07
CA PRO A 51 4.46 -22.90 11.22
C PRO A 51 4.58 -21.44 11.66
N GLU A 52 4.60 -21.18 12.97
CA GLU A 52 4.69 -19.83 13.55
C GLU A 52 5.87 -19.03 12.97
N ARG A 53 7.04 -19.66 12.88
CA ARG A 53 8.23 -19.06 12.26
C ARG A 53 8.00 -18.58 10.82
N ASP A 54 7.15 -19.27 10.05
CA ASP A 54 6.88 -18.88 8.66
C ASP A 54 5.93 -17.68 8.61
N VAL A 55 4.98 -17.61 9.56
CA VAL A 55 4.11 -16.44 9.74
C VAL A 55 4.94 -15.20 10.07
N ASP A 56 5.84 -15.30 11.06
CA ASP A 56 6.69 -14.17 11.46
C ASP A 56 7.57 -13.68 10.31
N ARG A 57 8.18 -14.61 9.57
CA ARG A 57 9.00 -14.28 8.38
C ARG A 57 8.19 -13.53 7.32
N LEU A 58 6.95 -13.94 7.06
CA LEU A 58 6.07 -13.28 6.10
C LEU A 58 5.64 -11.88 6.58
N ILE A 59 5.36 -11.71 7.87
CA ILE A 59 5.01 -10.42 8.48
C ILE A 59 6.19 -9.45 8.34
N GLU A 60 7.39 -9.88 8.71
CA GLU A 60 8.60 -9.07 8.60
C GLU A 60 8.89 -8.69 7.15
N ALA A 61 8.82 -9.65 6.22
CA ALA A 61 9.00 -9.37 4.80
C ALA A 61 7.98 -8.39 4.23
N GLY A 62 6.71 -8.50 4.64
CA GLY A 62 5.66 -7.56 4.26
C GLY A 62 5.93 -6.15 4.79
N ARG A 63 6.37 -6.04 6.04
CA ARG A 63 6.78 -4.77 6.65
C ARG A 63 7.94 -4.14 5.87
N ASP A 64 8.97 -4.91 5.54
CA ASP A 64 10.13 -4.42 4.79
C ASP A 64 9.74 -3.97 3.38
N ALA A 65 8.88 -4.74 2.70
CA ALA A 65 8.40 -4.39 1.37
C ALA A 65 7.57 -3.09 1.36
N ILE A 66 6.84 -2.79 2.43
CA ILE A 66 6.10 -1.53 2.61
C ILE A 66 7.05 -0.39 2.93
N LEU A 67 7.90 -0.54 3.96
CA LEU A 67 8.82 0.50 4.41
C LEU A 67 9.88 0.83 3.36
N GLY A 68 10.23 -0.12 2.50
CA GLY A 68 11.13 0.09 1.36
C GLY A 68 10.45 0.68 0.13
N ASN A 69 9.12 0.77 0.07
CA ASN A 69 8.41 1.18 -1.14
C ASN A 69 8.50 2.70 -1.35
N PRO A 70 9.10 3.18 -2.46
CA PRO A 70 9.29 4.62 -2.69
C PRO A 70 7.96 5.37 -2.85
N VAL A 71 6.92 4.75 -3.41
CA VAL A 71 5.61 5.38 -3.60
C VAL A 71 4.90 5.57 -2.25
N ILE A 72 5.05 4.61 -1.33
CA ILE A 72 4.47 4.73 0.02
C ILE A 72 5.19 5.84 0.79
N ARG A 73 6.52 5.90 0.73
CA ARG A 73 7.30 6.98 1.37
C ARG A 73 6.90 8.36 0.86
N GLU A 74 6.66 8.48 -0.44
CA GLU A 74 6.20 9.74 -1.02
C GLU A 74 4.81 10.12 -0.52
N PHE A 75 3.88 9.17 -0.52
CA PHE A 75 2.55 9.38 0.05
C PHE A 75 2.61 9.83 1.52
N GLU A 76 3.47 9.21 2.34
CA GLU A 76 3.66 9.57 3.76
C GLU A 76 4.22 10.98 3.92
N ARG A 77 5.19 11.37 3.08
CA ARG A 77 5.77 12.72 3.06
C ARG A 77 4.69 13.76 2.76
N GLU A 78 3.98 13.61 1.66
CA GLU A 78 2.94 14.57 1.24
C GLU A 78 1.76 14.63 2.21
N SER A 79 1.33 13.47 2.72
CA SER A 79 0.23 13.41 3.71
C SER A 79 0.59 14.09 5.03
N THR A 80 1.88 14.15 5.37
CA THR A 80 2.36 14.84 6.57
C THR A 80 2.44 16.35 6.33
N GLU A 81 2.88 16.78 5.14
CA GLU A 81 2.90 18.21 4.76
C GLU A 81 1.50 18.81 4.61
N ALA A 82 0.51 18.00 4.25
CA ALA A 82 -0.88 18.41 4.11
C ALA A 82 -1.66 18.51 5.44
N ARG A 83 -1.06 18.14 6.58
CA ARG A 83 -1.66 18.23 7.93
C ARG A 83 -1.30 19.52 8.64
#